data_AF-A0A4R0X4Q7-F1
#
_entry.id   AF-A0A4R0X4Q7-F1
#
_cell.length_a   1.000
_cell.length_b   1.000
_cell.length_c   1.000
_cell.angle_alpha   90.00
_cell.angle_beta   90.00
_cell.angle_gamma   90.00
#
_symmetry.space_group_name_H-M   'P 1'
#
loop_
_entity.id
_entity.type
_entity.pdbx_description
1 polymer ?
#
loop_
_entity_poly.entity_id
_entity_poly.type
_entity_poly.pdbx_seq_one_letter_code
_entity_poly.pdbx_strand_id
1 'polypeptide(L)'
;MASDKELADFLAGVERRAFKQTVYAVRDDDASLDIVQDAMIKLVEKYGDRPPAELPLLFQRILQNAMHDYFRRQKVRNTWVTLFSSLGNADDEDFDPLETFESQDGSTGVESSEQRLEREQVLQLIDDEIQKLPARQREAFLMRYWEDMDVA
;
A
#
# COMPACT_ATOMS: atom_id res chain seq x y z
N MET A 1 -12.55 -27.90 -3.16
CA MET A 1 -11.43 -27.51 -2.29
C MET A 1 -10.22 -27.41 -3.20
N ALA A 2 -9.42 -26.35 -3.10
CA ALA A 2 -8.16 -26.27 -3.83
C ALA A 2 -7.18 -27.31 -3.28
N SER A 3 -6.39 -27.90 -4.17
CA SER A 3 -5.20 -28.64 -3.76
C SER A 3 -4.10 -27.68 -3.31
N ASP A 4 -3.17 -28.16 -2.48
CA ASP A 4 -2.00 -27.38 -2.06
C ASP A 4 -1.21 -26.82 -3.25
N LYS A 5 -1.18 -27.57 -4.36
CA LYS A 5 -0.56 -27.14 -5.61
C LYS A 5 -1.30 -25.97 -6.24
N GLU A 6 -2.62 -26.04 -6.37
CA GLU A 6 -3.43 -24.95 -6.96
C GLU A 6 -3.36 -23.68 -6.12
N LEU A 7 -3.32 -23.81 -4.80
CA LEU A 7 -3.13 -22.67 -3.89
C LEU A 7 -1.73 -22.04 -4.07
N ALA A 8 -0.68 -22.85 -4.12
CA ALA A 8 0.68 -22.37 -4.35
C ALA A 8 0.83 -21.69 -5.72
N ASP A 9 0.28 -22.29 -6.78
CA ASP A 9 0.29 -21.73 -8.14
C ASP A 9 -0.47 -20.40 -8.18
N PHE A 10 -1.61 -20.30 -7.48
CA PHE A 10 -2.36 -19.05 -7.33
C PHE A 10 -1.53 -17.96 -6.63
N LEU A 11 -0.94 -18.26 -5.47
CA LEU A 11 -0.15 -17.31 -4.69
C LEU A 11 1.04 -16.78 -5.48
N ALA A 12 1.79 -17.66 -6.14
CA ALA A 12 2.91 -17.28 -7.00
C ALA A 12 2.46 -16.39 -8.18
N GLY A 13 1.27 -16.66 -8.74
CA GLY A 13 0.69 -15.87 -9.82
C GLY A 13 0.27 -14.45 -9.41
N VAL A 14 -0.20 -14.27 -8.17
CA VAL A 14 -0.70 -12.96 -7.70
C VAL A 14 0.35 -12.10 -6.98
N GLU A 15 1.44 -12.69 -6.48
CA GLU A 15 2.46 -12.03 -5.67
C GLU A 15 2.95 -10.70 -6.26
N ARG A 16 3.47 -10.75 -7.49
CA ARG A 16 4.06 -9.58 -8.14
C ARG A 16 3.05 -8.45 -8.36
N ARG A 17 1.79 -8.79 -8.63
CA ARG A 17 0.72 -7.81 -8.84
C ARG A 17 0.29 -7.19 -7.51
N ALA A 18 0.07 -8.02 -6.49
CA ALA A 18 -0.27 -7.57 -5.16
C ALA A 18 0.80 -6.62 -4.59
N PHE A 19 2.08 -7.00 -4.73
CA PHE A 19 3.20 -6.17 -4.30
C PHE A 19 3.22 -4.81 -4.99
N LYS A 20 3.14 -4.76 -6.33
CA LYS A 20 3.08 -3.48 -7.06
C LYS A 20 1.90 -2.61 -6.63
N GLN A 21 0.73 -3.20 -6.41
CA GLN A 21 -0.45 -2.49 -5.95
C GLN A 21 -0.22 -1.87 -4.57
N THR A 22 0.35 -2.64 -3.64
CA THR A 22 0.62 -2.19 -2.29
C THR A 22 1.71 -1.12 -2.25
N VAL A 23 2.80 -1.27 -3.02
CA VAL A 23 3.86 -0.25 -3.15
C VAL A 23 3.29 1.09 -3.63
N TYR A 24 2.38 1.06 -4.61
CA TYR A 24 1.75 2.29 -5.10
C TYR A 24 0.93 3.00 -4.02
N ALA A 25 0.21 2.24 -3.18
CA ALA A 25 -0.61 2.79 -2.12
C ALA A 25 0.21 3.26 -0.90
N VAL A 26 1.21 2.47 -0.51
CA VAL A 26 1.93 2.62 0.77
C VAL A 26 3.21 3.44 0.62
N ARG A 27 3.82 3.48 -0.57
CA ARG A 27 5.09 4.17 -0.87
C ARG A 27 6.29 3.72 -0.02
N ASP A 28 6.23 2.49 0.49
CA ASP A 28 7.30 1.84 1.27
C ASP A 28 7.34 0.36 0.87
N ASP A 29 8.48 -0.07 0.33
CA ASP A 29 8.67 -1.41 -0.23
C ASP A 29 8.63 -2.50 0.85
N ASP A 30 9.25 -2.26 2.02
CA ASP A 30 9.31 -3.22 3.12
C ASP A 30 7.91 -3.40 3.73
N ALA A 31 7.22 -2.29 4.01
CA ALA A 31 5.84 -2.34 4.47
C ALA A 31 4.91 -3.03 3.47
N SER A 32 5.18 -2.86 2.17
CA SER A 32 4.40 -3.49 1.12
C SER A 32 4.60 -5.00 1.08
N LEU A 33 5.84 -5.47 1.24
CA LEU A 33 6.14 -6.90 1.37
C LEU A 33 5.41 -7.50 2.57
N ASP A 34 5.46 -6.84 3.73
CA ASP A 34 4.81 -7.29 4.95
C ASP A 34 3.29 -7.43 4.79
N ILE A 35 2.65 -6.43 4.18
CA ILE A 35 1.19 -6.45 3.93
C ILE A 35 0.80 -7.58 2.98
N VAL A 36 1.56 -7.80 1.90
CA VAL A 36 1.28 -8.87 0.94
C VAL A 36 1.46 -10.23 1.60
N GLN A 37 2.55 -10.44 2.34
CA GLN A 37 2.80 -11.69 3.05
C GLN A 37 1.71 -11.98 4.10
N ASP A 38 1.32 -10.98 4.90
CA ASP A 38 0.22 -11.11 5.86
C ASP A 38 -1.10 -11.51 5.17
N ALA A 39 -1.37 -10.93 3.99
CA ALA A 39 -2.55 -11.30 3.21
C ALA A 39 -2.49 -12.74 2.68
N MET A 40 -1.32 -13.18 2.19
CA MET A 40 -1.12 -14.55 1.72
C MET A 40 -1.26 -15.57 2.85
N ILE A 41 -0.64 -15.32 4.01
CA ILE A 41 -0.73 -16.20 5.19
C ILE A 41 -2.19 -16.32 5.63
N LYS A 42 -2.92 -15.19 5.74
CA LYS A 42 -4.34 -15.18 6.10
C LYS A 42 -5.21 -15.97 5.12
N LEU A 43 -4.90 -15.94 3.83
CA LEU A 43 -5.61 -16.74 2.84
C LEU A 43 -5.39 -18.23 3.09
N VAL A 44 -4.13 -18.65 3.27
CA VAL A 44 -3.76 -20.05 3.50
C VAL A 44 -4.40 -20.58 4.80
N GLU A 45 -4.27 -19.84 5.90
CA GLU A 45 -4.74 -20.27 7.22
C GLU A 45 -6.27 -20.36 7.33
N LYS A 46 -6.99 -19.43 6.72
CA LYS A 46 -8.45 -19.28 6.94
C LYS A 46 -9.30 -19.75 5.78
N TYR A 47 -8.72 -19.85 4.58
CA TYR A 47 -9.45 -20.06 3.34
C TYR A 47 -8.71 -20.98 2.34
N GLY A 48 -7.63 -21.65 2.76
CA GLY A 48 -6.86 -22.54 1.87
C GLY A 48 -7.67 -23.74 1.36
N ASP A 49 -8.75 -24.11 2.06
CA ASP A 49 -9.68 -25.18 1.72
C ASP A 49 -10.72 -24.76 0.66
N ARG A 50 -10.79 -23.48 0.30
CA ARG A 50 -11.77 -22.95 -0.65
C ARG A 50 -11.50 -23.43 -2.08
N PRO A 51 -12.54 -23.53 -2.93
CA PRO A 51 -12.34 -23.84 -4.35
C PRO A 51 -11.40 -22.83 -5.03
N PRO A 52 -10.55 -23.25 -5.98
CA PRO A 52 -9.59 -22.35 -6.65
C PRO A 52 -10.23 -21.10 -7.27
N ALA A 53 -11.46 -21.22 -7.78
CA ALA A 53 -12.21 -20.12 -8.37
C ALA A 53 -12.59 -19.00 -7.37
N GLU A 54 -12.63 -19.29 -6.06
CA GLU A 54 -12.96 -18.32 -5.02
C GLU A 54 -11.72 -17.59 -4.48
N LEU A 55 -10.53 -18.18 -4.62
CA LEU A 55 -9.28 -17.66 -4.08
C LEU A 55 -8.96 -16.22 -4.54
N PRO A 56 -9.14 -15.82 -5.82
CA PRO A 56 -8.86 -14.46 -6.26
C PRO A 56 -9.65 -13.40 -5.51
N LEU A 57 -10.96 -13.60 -5.35
CA LEU A 57 -11.84 -12.63 -4.70
C LEU A 57 -11.58 -12.55 -3.19
N LEU A 58 -11.31 -13.70 -2.56
CA LEU A 58 -10.94 -13.76 -1.15
C LEU A 58 -9.60 -13.05 -0.89
N PHE A 59 -8.59 -13.34 -1.71
CA PHE A 59 -7.28 -12.71 -1.60
C PHE A 59 -7.37 -11.19 -1.76
N GLN A 60 -8.11 -10.70 -2.76
CA GLN A 60 -8.30 -9.27 -2.95
C GLN A 60 -8.93 -8.60 -1.72
N ARG A 61 -9.94 -9.24 -1.11
CA ARG A 61 -10.59 -8.73 0.10
C ARG A 61 -9.65 -8.72 1.30
N ILE A 62 -8.84 -9.76 1.47
CA ILE A 62 -7.87 -9.86 2.55
C ILE A 62 -6.77 -8.80 2.39
N LEU A 63 -6.24 -8.62 1.17
CA LEU A 63 -5.23 -7.62 0.85
C LEU A 63 -5.72 -6.20 1.14
N GLN A 64 -6.95 -5.86 0.73
CA GLN A 64 -7.57 -4.58 1.05
C GLN A 64 -7.69 -4.35 2.56
N ASN A 65 -8.14 -5.36 3.30
CA ASN A 65 -8.25 -5.25 4.76
C ASN A 65 -6.88 -5.07 5.41
N ALA A 66 -5.84 -5.76 4.95
CA ALA A 66 -4.48 -5.63 5.45
C ALA A 66 -3.92 -4.21 5.20
N MET A 67 -4.13 -3.66 3.99
CA MET A 67 -3.77 -2.27 3.67
C MET A 67 -4.52 -1.26 4.56
N HIS A 68 -5.83 -1.41 4.74
CA HIS A 68 -6.60 -0.53 5.62
C HIS A 68 -6.12 -0.60 7.08
N ASP A 69 -5.79 -1.79 7.57
CA ASP A 69 -5.25 -1.97 8.91
C ASP A 69 -3.87 -1.32 9.08
N TYR A 70 -3.01 -1.39 8.06
CA TYR A 70 -1.75 -0.67 8.02
C TYR A 70 -1.96 0.84 8.15
N PHE A 71 -2.80 1.43 7.29
CA PHE A 71 -3.08 2.88 7.34
C PHE A 71 -3.75 3.31 8.64
N ARG A 72 -4.63 2.47 9.20
CA ARG A 72 -5.24 2.72 10.52
C ARG A 72 -4.15 2.80 11.60
N ARG A 73 -3.21 1.86 11.63
CA ARG A 73 -2.09 1.87 12.60
C ARG A 73 -1.16 3.07 12.38
N GLN A 74 -0.84 3.41 11.13
CA GLN A 74 0.00 4.55 10.80
C GLN A 74 -0.65 5.88 11.25
N LYS A 75 -1.95 6.07 11.00
CA LYS A 75 -2.69 7.27 11.44
C LYS A 75 -2.75 7.39 12.95
N VAL A 76 -3.01 6.30 13.66
CA VAL A 76 -3.01 6.28 15.13
C VAL A 76 -1.62 6.65 15.63
N ARG A 77 -0.55 6.03 15.09
CA ARG A 77 0.83 6.35 15.47
C ARG A 77 1.15 7.83 15.26
N ASN A 78 0.78 8.40 14.11
CA ASN A 78 1.01 9.81 13.81
C ASN A 78 0.23 10.73 14.76
N THR A 79 -1.03 10.40 15.06
CA THR A 79 -1.86 11.19 15.98
C THR A 79 -1.30 11.18 17.41
N TRP A 80 -0.81 10.03 17.89
CA TRP A 80 -0.21 9.94 19.22
C TRP A 80 1.15 10.65 19.30
N VAL A 81 1.98 10.57 18.25
CA VAL A 81 3.23 11.34 18.17
C VAL A 81 2.93 12.84 18.22
N THR A 82 2.03 13.34 17.37
CA THR A 82 1.67 14.77 17.35
C THR A 82 1.12 15.24 18.71
N LEU A 83 0.23 14.45 19.33
CA LEU A 83 -0.36 14.82 20.63
C LEU A 83 0.68 14.80 21.76
N PHE A 84 1.59 13.81 21.79
CA PHE A 84 2.62 13.72 22.82
C PHE A 84 3.71 14.79 22.64
N SER A 85 4.11 15.09 21.40
CA SER A 85 4.98 16.23 21.09
C SER A 85 4.33 17.57 21.45
N SER A 86 3.01 17.71 21.36
CA SER A 86 2.30 18.92 21.78
C SER A 86 2.15 19.08 23.30
N LEU A 87 2.41 18.01 24.07
CA LEU A 87 2.32 17.99 25.53
C LEU A 87 3.69 18.00 26.22
N GLY A 88 4.79 17.85 25.46
CA GLY A 88 6.15 18.03 25.94
C GLY A 88 6.48 19.52 26.09
N ASN A 89 6.84 19.93 27.29
CA ASN A 89 7.25 21.30 27.59
C ASN A 89 8.52 21.69 26.82
N ALA A 90 8.56 22.97 26.43
CA ALA A 90 9.61 23.65 25.69
C ALA A 90 10.90 23.90 26.51
N ASP A 91 11.52 22.84 27.05
CA ASP A 91 12.77 22.97 27.82
C ASP A 91 13.83 21.90 27.52
N ASP A 92 13.65 21.10 26.46
CA ASP A 92 14.74 20.35 25.82
C ASP A 92 14.97 20.97 24.44
N GLU A 93 16.07 21.71 24.29
CA GLU A 93 16.48 22.46 23.08
C GLU A 93 16.77 21.56 21.86
N ASP A 94 16.61 20.23 21.95
CA ASP A 94 16.94 19.28 20.88
C ASP A 94 15.71 18.60 20.23
N PHE A 95 14.47 18.94 20.60
CA PHE A 95 13.29 18.38 19.91
C PHE A 95 12.84 19.30 18.75
N ASP A 96 13.46 19.13 17.57
CA ASP A 96 13.03 19.82 16.35
C ASP A 96 11.86 19.05 15.68
N PRO A 97 10.65 19.62 15.61
CA PRO A 97 9.53 19.02 14.90
C PRO A 97 9.81 18.75 13.41
N LEU A 98 10.79 19.44 12.81
CA LEU A 98 11.24 19.19 11.43
C LEU A 98 12.04 17.89 11.28
N GLU A 99 12.82 17.49 12.29
CA GLU A 99 13.59 16.23 12.28
C GLU A 99 12.67 15.01 12.25
N THR A 100 11.50 15.10 12.91
CA THR A 100 10.49 14.03 12.91
C THR A 100 9.77 13.92 11.55
N PHE A 101 9.69 15.02 10.79
CA PHE A 101 9.19 15.02 9.41
C PHE A 101 10.24 14.45 8.45
N GLU A 102 11.53 14.81 8.61
CA GLU A 102 12.64 14.28 7.80
C GLU A 102 12.90 12.78 8.04
N SER A 103 12.63 12.29 9.26
CA SER A 103 12.75 10.87 9.61
C SER A 103 11.80 9.95 8.83
N GLN A 104 10.71 10.48 8.24
CA GLN A 104 9.80 9.71 7.38
C GLN A 104 10.33 9.54 5.94
N ASP A 105 11.34 10.31 5.51
CA ASP A 105 11.96 10.22 4.18
C ASP A 105 13.26 9.37 4.16
N GLY A 106 13.60 8.74 5.29
CA GLY A 106 14.92 8.19 5.57
C GLY A 106 15.25 6.77 5.07
N SER A 107 14.35 6.03 4.41
CA SER A 107 14.60 4.63 4.02
C SER A 107 14.61 4.36 2.51
N THR A 108 15.26 5.20 1.71
CA THR A 108 15.59 4.83 0.32
C THR A 108 17.01 5.25 -0.03
N GLY A 109 17.95 4.32 0.12
CA GLY A 109 19.30 4.51 -0.38
C GLY A 109 19.28 4.78 -1.89
N VAL A 110 19.82 5.94 -2.27
CA VAL A 110 20.23 6.36 -3.62
C VAL A 110 19.10 6.75 -4.61
N GLU A 111 18.21 7.66 -4.23
CA GLU A 111 17.63 8.63 -5.17
C GLU A 111 18.07 10.03 -4.73
N SER A 112 18.51 10.87 -5.67
CA SER A 112 18.80 12.28 -5.37
C SER A 112 17.52 12.94 -4.84
N SER A 113 17.63 13.84 -3.86
CA SER A 113 16.48 14.61 -3.35
C SER A 113 15.72 15.32 -4.47
N GLU A 114 16.44 15.74 -5.52
CA GLU A 114 15.87 16.31 -6.74
C GLU A 114 14.99 15.32 -7.50
N GLN A 115 15.41 14.06 -7.62
CA GLN A 115 14.66 13.01 -8.33
C GLN A 115 13.39 12.63 -7.57
N ARG A 116 13.45 12.61 -6.24
CA ARG A 116 12.27 12.37 -5.39
C ARG A 116 11.24 13.49 -5.53
N LEU A 117 11.68 14.75 -5.47
CA LEU A 117 10.81 15.92 -5.64
C LEU A 117 10.18 15.97 -7.04
N GLU A 118 10.96 15.69 -8.08
CA GLU A 118 10.47 15.65 -9.46
C GLU A 118 9.42 14.54 -9.62
N ARG A 119 9.68 13.35 -9.08
CA ARG A 119 8.73 12.23 -9.11
C ARG A 119 7.46 12.53 -8.33
N GLU A 120 7.56 13.16 -7.17
CA GLU A 120 6.40 13.55 -6.36
C GLU A 120 5.54 14.58 -7.09
N GLN A 121 6.16 15.61 -7.69
CA GLN A 121 5.46 16.59 -8.52
C GLN A 121 4.75 15.94 -9.71
N VAL A 122 5.41 14.99 -10.39
CA VAL A 122 4.81 14.25 -11.51
C VAL A 122 3.62 13.41 -11.04
N LEU A 123 3.74 12.69 -9.92
CA LEU A 123 2.64 11.90 -9.37
C LEU A 123 1.46 12.77 -8.93
N GLN A 124 1.73 13.93 -8.34
CA GLN A 124 0.70 14.87 -7.93
C GLN A 124 -0.03 15.48 -9.13
N LEU A 125 0.70 15.79 -10.20
CA LEU A 125 0.10 16.26 -11.45
C LEU A 125 -0.80 15.18 -12.09
N ILE A 126 -0.38 13.92 -12.05
CA ILE A 126 -1.17 12.78 -12.53
C ILE A 126 -2.45 12.62 -11.69
N ASP A 127 -2.36 12.71 -10.36
CA ASP A 127 -3.54 12.59 -9.49
C ASP A 127 -4.55 13.72 -9.74
N ASP A 128 -4.06 14.96 -9.87
CA ASP A 128 -4.89 16.13 -10.19
C ASP A 128 -5.62 15.98 -11.53
N GLU A 129 -4.98 15.40 -12.55
CA GLU A 129 -5.63 15.12 -13.83
C GLU A 129 -6.65 13.98 -13.75
N ILE A 130 -6.38 12.94 -12.95
CA ILE A 130 -7.31 11.83 -12.72
C ILE A 130 -8.55 12.28 -11.92
N GLN A 131 -8.38 13.23 -11.00
CA GLN A 131 -9.47 13.85 -10.24
C GLN A 131 -10.43 14.64 -11.13
N LYS A 132 -9.93 15.22 -12.23
CA LYS A 132 -10.76 15.95 -13.21
C LYS A 132 -11.63 15.03 -14.06
N LEU A 133 -11.32 13.72 -14.11
CA LEU A 133 -12.15 12.77 -14.83
C LEU A 133 -13.49 12.54 -14.11
N PRO A 134 -14.61 12.46 -14.87
CA PRO A 134 -15.89 11.98 -14.35
C PRO A 134 -15.74 10.62 -13.68
N ALA A 135 -16.45 10.39 -12.57
CA ALA A 135 -16.29 9.20 -11.72
C ALA A 135 -16.26 7.86 -12.49
N ARG A 136 -17.14 7.68 -13.47
CA ARG A 136 -17.17 6.46 -14.31
C ARG A 136 -15.94 6.28 -15.19
N GLN A 137 -15.35 7.37 -15.68
CA GLN A 137 -14.14 7.32 -16.51
C GLN A 137 -12.89 7.08 -15.66
N ARG A 138 -12.88 7.63 -14.44
CA ARG A 138 -11.84 7.35 -13.44
C ARG A 138 -11.83 5.88 -13.06
N GLU A 139 -12.99 5.31 -12.72
CA GLU A 139 -13.12 3.89 -12.41
C GLU A 139 -12.69 3.02 -13.58
N ALA A 140 -13.12 3.33 -14.81
CA ALA A 140 -12.72 2.57 -16.01
C ALA A 140 -11.22 2.67 -16.30
N PHE A 141 -10.61 3.84 -16.13
CA PHE A 141 -9.16 4.04 -16.29
C PHE A 141 -8.37 3.25 -15.25
N LEU A 142 -8.79 3.32 -13.98
CA LEU A 142 -8.18 2.58 -12.89
C LEU A 142 -8.33 1.06 -13.09
N MET A 143 -9.52 0.58 -13.48
CA MET A 143 -9.75 -0.83 -13.81
C MET A 143 -8.90 -1.31 -14.98
N ARG A 144 -8.78 -0.52 -16.06
CA ARG A 144 -7.94 -0.85 -17.23
C ARG A 144 -6.46 -0.93 -16.88
N TYR A 145 -5.96 0.02 -16.08
CA TYR A 145 -4.54 0.08 -15.72
C TYR A 145 -4.17 -0.89 -14.59
N TRP A 146 -5.12 -1.30 -13.74
CA TRP A 146 -4.88 -2.23 -12.63
C TRP A 146 -5.23 -3.70 -12.91
N GLU A 147 -6.13 -4.03 -13.83
CA GLU A 147 -6.57 -5.43 -14.04
C GLU A 147 -6.09 -6.10 -15.33
N ASP A 148 -5.44 -5.40 -16.27
CA ASP A 148 -5.10 -5.97 -17.60
C ASP A 148 -6.33 -6.58 -18.32
N MET A 149 -7.54 -6.09 -18.02
CA MET A 149 -8.75 -6.50 -18.73
C MET A 149 -8.70 -5.93 -20.15
N ASP A 150 -8.37 -6.82 -21.09
CA ASP A 150 -8.42 -6.56 -22.52
C ASP A 150 -9.87 -6.21 -22.93
N VAL A 151 -10.03 -5.14 -23.70
CA VAL A 151 -11.33 -4.78 -24.29
C VAL A 151 -11.44 -5.49 -25.63
N ALA A 152 -11.96 -6.72 -25.61
CA ALA A 152 -12.47 -7.44 -26.77
C ALA A 152 -13.75 -8.20 -26.40
#